data_AF-A0A6L9ZVY3-F1
#
_entry.id   AF-A0A6L9ZVY3-F1
#
_cell.length_a   1.000
_cell.length_b   1.000
_cell.length_c   1.000
_cell.angle_alpha   90.00
_cell.angle_beta   90.00
_cell.angle_gamma   90.00
#
_symmetry.space_group_name_H-M   'P 1'
#
loop_
_entity.id
_entity.type
_entity.pdbx_description
1 polymer ?
#
loop_
_entity_poly.entity_id
_entity_poly.type
_entity_poly.pdbx_seq_one_letter_code
_entity_poly.pdbx_strand_id
1 'polypeptide(L)'
;MFDFRLVEGITDKPYVTETVKLVLDGQKRINSLFYGLYEPNKPLKGAKNSHRFYLDLEPVLDNKLEDAVIGTSERDSRGRKKYDELVKQHKALPFSQLRDSNSFNKWLYREQDIWEDKEQELLINIHERLHKFMVPVISLSPETKEEDIVNIFESF
;
A
#
# COMPACT_ATOMS: atom_id res chain seq x y z
N MET A 1 -27.61 12.45 -4.51
CA MET A 1 -27.19 11.17 -3.87
C MET A 1 -25.97 10.67 -4.61
N PHE A 2 -24.81 10.66 -3.95
CA PHE A 2 -23.57 10.19 -4.57
C PHE A 2 -23.59 8.66 -4.73
N ASP A 3 -23.22 8.17 -5.92
CA ASP A 3 -23.01 6.76 -6.15
C ASP A 3 -21.80 6.28 -5.34
N PHE A 4 -22.00 5.26 -4.50
CA PHE A 4 -20.92 4.64 -3.75
C PHE A 4 -20.27 3.54 -4.60
N ARG A 5 -18.93 3.49 -4.60
CA ARG A 5 -18.18 2.41 -5.24
C ARG A 5 -17.24 1.79 -4.24
N LEU A 6 -17.22 0.45 -4.19
CA LEU A 6 -16.24 -0.29 -3.40
C LEU A 6 -14.83 -0.06 -3.97
N VAL A 7 -13.84 -0.11 -3.08
CA VAL A 7 -12.43 -0.25 -3.47
C VAL A 7 -12.30 -1.45 -4.39
N GLU A 8 -11.61 -1.25 -5.51
CA GLU A 8 -11.39 -2.28 -6.51
C GLU A 8 -10.62 -3.45 -5.85
N GLY A 9 -11.10 -4.68 -5.99
CA GLY A 9 -10.54 -5.82 -5.24
C GLY A 9 -11.52 -6.47 -4.27
N ILE A 10 -12.47 -5.72 -3.71
CA ILE A 10 -13.42 -6.23 -2.70
C ILE A 10 -14.63 -6.89 -3.38
N THR A 11 -15.00 -8.10 -2.99
CA THR A 11 -16.24 -8.81 -3.44
C THR A 11 -17.32 -8.83 -2.38
N ASP A 12 -16.94 -8.77 -1.11
CA ASP A 12 -17.87 -8.92 -0.01
C ASP A 12 -18.71 -7.65 0.15
N LYS A 13 -19.99 -7.83 0.46
CA LYS A 13 -20.84 -6.70 0.83
C LYS A 13 -20.23 -6.05 2.08
N PRO A 14 -19.90 -4.76 2.06
CA PRO A 14 -19.34 -4.11 3.22
C PRO A 14 -20.34 -4.21 4.38
N TYR A 15 -19.82 -4.43 5.59
CA TYR A 15 -20.61 -4.24 6.78
C TYR A 15 -20.91 -2.75 6.89
N VAL A 16 -22.12 -2.35 6.54
CA VAL A 16 -22.54 -0.94 6.57
C VAL A 16 -22.66 -0.55 8.04
N THR A 17 -21.63 0.12 8.56
CA THR A 17 -21.71 0.83 9.84
C THR A 17 -22.61 2.05 9.68
N GLU A 18 -23.18 2.57 10.77
CA GLU A 18 -24.02 3.78 10.74
C GLU A 18 -23.28 5.01 10.17
N THR A 19 -21.94 4.98 10.15
CA THR A 19 -21.10 6.02 9.54
C THR A 19 -20.63 5.60 8.15
N VAL A 20 -21.09 6.30 7.11
CA VAL A 20 -20.53 6.22 5.74
C VAL A 20 -19.42 7.26 5.61
N LYS A 21 -18.20 6.84 5.30
CA LYS A 21 -17.07 7.73 5.02
C LYS A 21 -16.88 7.85 3.51
N LEU A 22 -16.99 9.07 2.98
CA LEU A 22 -16.79 9.37 1.56
C LEU A 22 -15.33 9.74 1.30
N VAL A 23 -14.69 9.07 0.35
CA VAL A 23 -13.37 9.47 -0.17
C VAL A 23 -13.58 10.48 -1.27
N LEU A 24 -13.37 11.74 -0.91
CA LEU A 24 -13.61 12.91 -1.74
C LEU A 24 -12.53 13.10 -2.83
N ASP A 25 -11.25 12.97 -2.48
CA ASP A 25 -10.12 12.90 -3.43
C ASP A 25 -9.16 11.76 -3.03
N GLY A 26 -8.30 11.33 -3.95
CA GLY A 26 -7.24 10.36 -3.67
C GLY A 26 -7.67 8.90 -3.80
N GLN A 27 -8.82 8.61 -4.42
CA GLN A 27 -9.31 7.25 -4.65
C GLN A 27 -8.27 6.35 -5.33
N LYS A 28 -7.53 6.89 -6.31
CA LYS A 28 -6.42 6.17 -6.97
C LYS A 28 -5.28 5.83 -5.99
N ARG A 29 -4.91 6.77 -5.12
CA ARG A 29 -3.85 6.59 -4.11
C ARG A 29 -4.23 5.51 -3.09
N ILE A 30 -5.46 5.56 -2.59
CA ILE A 30 -6.00 4.54 -1.67
C ILE A 30 -6.03 3.17 -2.34
N ASN A 31 -6.49 3.09 -3.60
CA ASN A 31 -6.46 1.83 -4.34
C ASN A 31 -5.04 1.30 -4.52
N SER A 32 -4.06 2.15 -4.85
CA SER A 32 -2.65 1.72 -4.96
C SER A 32 -2.12 1.13 -3.64
N LEU A 33 -2.38 1.79 -2.52
CA LEU A 33 -1.99 1.29 -1.19
C LEU A 33 -2.69 -0.03 -0.86
N PHE A 34 -3.99 -0.14 -1.16
CA PHE A 34 -4.74 -1.38 -0.95
C PHE A 34 -4.14 -2.54 -1.74
N TYR A 35 -3.85 -2.35 -3.03
CA TYR A 35 -3.23 -3.38 -3.85
C TYR A 35 -1.81 -3.74 -3.40
N GLY A 36 -1.01 -2.76 -2.97
CA GLY A 36 0.33 -3.00 -2.44
C GLY A 36 0.33 -3.82 -1.14
N LEU A 37 -0.50 -3.44 -0.18
CA LEU A 37 -0.48 -4.02 1.17
C LEU A 37 -1.29 -5.31 1.31
N TYR A 38 -2.32 -5.50 0.49
CA TYR A 38 -3.25 -6.65 0.61
C TYR A 38 -3.17 -7.64 -0.54
N GLU A 39 -2.49 -7.29 -1.63
CA GLU A 39 -2.23 -8.17 -2.78
C GLU A 39 -3.49 -8.95 -3.23
N PRO A 40 -4.63 -8.26 -3.48
CA PRO A 40 -5.87 -8.94 -3.79
C PRO A 40 -5.71 -9.77 -5.06
N ASN A 41 -6.35 -10.95 -5.10
CA ASN A 41 -6.37 -11.80 -6.29
C ASN A 41 -7.32 -11.27 -7.39
N LYS A 42 -7.23 -9.97 -7.69
CA LYS A 42 -7.92 -9.28 -8.78
C LYS A 42 -6.92 -8.42 -9.54
N PRO A 43 -7.08 -8.27 -10.86
CA PRO A 43 -6.27 -7.33 -11.62
C PRO A 43 -6.55 -5.88 -11.21
N LEU A 44 -5.55 -5.01 -11.41
CA LEU A 44 -5.76 -3.57 -11.43
C LEU A 44 -6.59 -3.17 -12.67
N LYS A 45 -7.32 -2.06 -12.61
CA LYS A 45 -8.02 -1.53 -13.78
C LYS A 45 -7.08 -1.37 -14.97
N GLY A 46 -7.38 -2.06 -16.09
CA GLY A 46 -6.56 -2.05 -17.30
C GLY A 46 -5.46 -3.12 -17.33
N ALA A 47 -5.19 -3.80 -16.21
CA ALA A 47 -4.35 -4.98 -16.17
C ALA A 47 -5.16 -6.25 -16.44
N LYS A 48 -4.50 -7.27 -17.01
CA LYS A 48 -5.12 -8.59 -17.25
C LYS A 48 -5.00 -9.55 -16.06
N ASN A 49 -4.05 -9.30 -15.14
CA ASN A 49 -3.79 -10.18 -14.00
C ASN A 49 -3.52 -9.36 -12.74
N SER A 50 -3.66 -10.01 -11.59
CA SER A 50 -3.23 -9.48 -10.29
C SER A 50 -1.72 -9.22 -10.28
N HIS A 51 -1.33 -8.35 -9.36
CA HIS A 51 0.04 -7.90 -9.18
C HIS A 51 0.46 -8.10 -7.73
N ARG A 52 1.75 -8.38 -7.54
CA ARG A 52 2.43 -8.39 -6.25
C ARG A 52 3.49 -7.32 -6.25
N PHE A 53 3.72 -6.74 -5.08
CA PHE A 53 4.63 -5.62 -4.91
C PHE A 53 5.72 -5.97 -3.91
N TYR A 54 6.95 -5.62 -4.27
CA TYR A 54 8.14 -5.87 -3.49
C TYR A 54 8.91 -4.58 -3.31
N LEU A 55 9.56 -4.44 -2.17
CA LEU A 55 10.52 -3.41 -1.87
C LEU A 55 11.92 -4.01 -2.01
N ASP A 56 12.68 -3.58 -3.01
CA ASP A 56 14.08 -3.94 -3.16
C ASP A 56 14.92 -3.18 -2.13
N LEU A 57 15.66 -3.90 -1.29
CA LEU A 57 16.31 -3.32 -0.12
C LEU A 57 17.67 -2.69 -0.46
N GLU A 58 18.35 -3.14 -1.51
CA GLU A 58 19.60 -2.51 -1.95
C GLU A 58 19.39 -1.02 -2.32
N PRO A 59 18.46 -0.64 -3.23
CA PRO A 59 18.20 0.77 -3.54
C PRO A 59 17.60 1.55 -2.37
N VAL A 60 16.85 0.90 -1.49
CA VAL A 60 16.37 1.52 -0.23
C VAL A 60 17.53 2.00 0.63
N LEU A 61 18.54 1.15 0.82
CA LEU A 61 19.70 1.46 1.65
C LEU A 61 20.60 2.53 1.00
N ASP A 62 20.59 2.60 -0.33
CA ASP A 62 21.18 3.68 -1.13
C ASP A 62 20.37 4.99 -1.14
N ASN A 63 19.27 5.08 -0.37
CA ASN A 63 18.35 6.22 -0.34
C ASN A 63 17.69 6.53 -1.71
N LYS A 64 17.48 5.50 -2.54
CA LYS A 64 16.79 5.53 -3.84
C LYS A 64 15.42 4.86 -3.75
N LEU A 65 14.57 5.38 -2.88
CA LEU A 65 13.24 4.80 -2.60
C LEU A 65 12.34 4.70 -3.83
N GLU A 66 12.43 5.66 -4.75
CA GLU A 66 11.61 5.68 -5.97
C GLU A 66 11.91 4.50 -6.90
N ASP A 67 13.17 4.07 -6.94
CA ASP A 67 13.64 2.95 -7.75
C ASP A 67 13.44 1.59 -7.06
N ALA A 68 13.09 1.60 -5.78
CA ALA A 68 13.00 0.40 -4.96
C ALA A 68 11.66 -0.34 -5.04
N VAL A 69 10.62 0.30 -5.61
CA VAL A 69 9.28 -0.29 -5.67
C VAL A 69 9.11 -1.11 -6.93
N ILE A 70 8.97 -2.43 -6.77
CA ILE A 70 8.84 -3.35 -7.90
C ILE A 70 7.48 -4.02 -7.91
N GLY A 71 6.75 -3.86 -9.02
CA GLY A 71 5.51 -4.59 -9.29
C GLY A 71 5.74 -5.75 -10.26
N THR A 72 5.26 -6.94 -9.91
CA THR A 72 5.24 -8.09 -10.82
C THR A 72 3.80 -8.55 -11.06
N SER A 73 3.48 -8.87 -12.31
CA SER A 73 2.19 -9.48 -12.65
C SER A 73 2.25 -10.99 -12.44
N GLU A 74 1.13 -11.64 -12.13
CA GLU A 74 1.06 -13.12 -12.06
C GLU A 74 1.54 -13.82 -13.35
N ARG A 75 1.41 -13.17 -14.52
CA ARG A 75 1.92 -13.73 -15.80
C ARG A 75 3.43 -13.56 -15.99
N ASP A 76 4.08 -12.69 -15.23
CA ASP A 76 5.53 -12.52 -15.26
C ASP A 76 6.22 -13.55 -14.35
N SER A 77 6.31 -14.78 -14.84
CA SER A 77 6.96 -15.88 -14.10
C SER A 77 8.44 -15.63 -13.82
N ARG A 78 9.13 -14.90 -14.71
CA ARG A 78 10.55 -14.59 -14.55
C ARG A 78 10.76 -13.55 -13.46
N GLY A 79 10.02 -12.44 -13.51
CA GLY A 79 10.06 -11.40 -12.48
C GLY A 79 9.70 -11.95 -11.11
N ARG A 80 8.62 -12.73 -11.01
CA ARG A 80 8.24 -13.38 -9.74
C ARG A 80 9.34 -14.27 -9.19
N LYS A 81 9.89 -15.16 -10.02
CA LYS A 81 10.99 -16.04 -9.59
C LYS A 81 12.20 -15.23 -9.10
N LYS A 82 12.56 -14.15 -9.80
CA LYS A 82 13.65 -13.26 -9.40
C LYS A 82 13.39 -12.65 -8.02
N TYR A 83 12.22 -12.06 -7.79
CA TYR A 83 11.94 -11.39 -6.51
C TYR A 83 11.67 -12.38 -5.39
N ASP A 84 11.10 -13.55 -5.66
CA ASP A 84 10.98 -14.63 -4.68
C ASP A 84 12.37 -15.13 -4.23
N GLU A 85 13.34 -15.17 -5.14
CA GLU A 85 14.74 -15.47 -4.80
C GLU A 85 15.37 -14.36 -3.96
N LEU A 86 15.15 -13.08 -4.29
CA LEU A 86 15.64 -11.95 -3.49
C LEU A 86 15.01 -11.90 -2.09
N VAL A 87 13.71 -12.24 -1.96
CA VAL A 87 13.03 -12.35 -0.67
C VAL A 87 13.65 -13.45 0.19
N LYS A 88 13.95 -14.62 -0.40
CA LYS A 88 14.66 -15.71 0.29
C LYS A 88 16.07 -15.34 0.72
N GLN A 89 16.70 -14.42 0.00
CA GLN A 89 18.02 -13.88 0.32
C GLN A 89 17.93 -12.66 1.25
N HIS A 90 16.74 -12.32 1.75
CA HIS A 90 16.48 -11.14 2.58
C HIS A 90 16.85 -9.79 1.94
N LYS A 91 17.00 -9.76 0.61
CA LYS A 91 17.33 -8.56 -0.19
C LYS A 91 16.10 -7.83 -0.74
N ALA A 92 14.93 -8.46 -0.67
CA ALA A 92 13.67 -7.83 -1.01
C ALA A 92 12.62 -8.17 0.04
N LEU A 93 11.64 -7.29 0.20
CA LEU A 93 10.54 -7.46 1.14
C LEU A 93 9.19 -7.36 0.41
N PRO A 94 8.28 -8.34 0.53
CA PRO A 94 6.91 -8.17 0.06
C PRO A 94 6.23 -7.00 0.77
N PHE A 95 5.50 -6.16 0.05
CA PHE A 95 4.78 -5.04 0.65
C PHE A 95 3.74 -5.50 1.69
N SER A 96 3.21 -6.71 1.53
CA SER A 96 2.31 -7.32 2.50
C SER A 96 2.95 -7.53 3.89
N GLN A 97 4.28 -7.64 3.98
CA GLN A 97 5.01 -7.70 5.26
C GLN A 97 5.17 -6.31 5.92
N LEU A 98 5.03 -5.22 5.18
CA LEU A 98 5.05 -3.84 5.70
C LEU A 98 3.70 -3.39 6.27
N ARG A 99 2.67 -4.22 6.15
CA ARG A 99 1.30 -3.85 6.54
C ARG A 99 1.15 -3.71 8.05
N ASP A 100 1.85 -4.51 8.82
CA ASP A 100 1.78 -4.49 10.28
C ASP A 100 3.17 -4.63 10.91
N SER A 101 3.35 -3.93 12.03
CA SER A 101 4.65 -3.84 12.70
C SER A 101 5.11 -5.18 13.26
N ASN A 102 4.21 -6.11 13.56
CA ASN A 102 4.59 -7.40 14.10
C ASN A 102 5.24 -8.29 13.03
N SER A 103 4.64 -8.33 11.84
CA SER A 103 5.20 -9.02 10.67
C SER A 103 6.57 -8.44 10.29
N PHE A 104 6.68 -7.12 10.20
CA PHE A 104 7.93 -6.43 9.89
C PHE A 104 9.01 -6.68 10.95
N ASN A 105 8.69 -6.51 12.24
CA ASN A 105 9.66 -6.72 13.32
C ASN A 105 10.10 -8.20 13.42
N LYS A 106 9.19 -9.14 13.18
CA LYS A 106 9.54 -10.56 13.13
C LYS A 106 10.56 -10.81 12.04
N TRP A 107 10.33 -10.26 10.84
CA TRP A 107 11.28 -10.37 9.74
C TRP A 107 12.63 -9.72 10.10
N LEU A 108 12.61 -8.44 10.52
CA LEU A 108 13.81 -7.63 10.76
C LEU A 108 14.73 -8.21 11.84
N TYR A 109 14.17 -8.75 12.92
CA TYR A 109 14.96 -9.17 14.09
C TYR A 109 15.12 -10.68 14.25
N ARG A 110 14.37 -11.50 13.49
CA ARG A 110 14.36 -12.97 13.69
C ARG A 110 14.54 -13.79 12.42
N GLU A 111 14.25 -13.24 11.25
CA GLU A 111 14.28 -14.00 10.00
C GLU A 111 15.45 -13.56 9.11
N GLN A 112 15.61 -12.25 8.92
CA GLN A 112 16.74 -11.72 8.16
C GLN A 112 18.04 -11.76 8.96
N ASP A 113 19.15 -11.97 8.26
CA ASP A 113 20.49 -12.19 8.81
C ASP A 113 21.59 -11.40 8.09
N ILE A 114 21.23 -10.42 7.25
CA ILE A 114 22.18 -9.70 6.38
C ILE A 114 22.27 -8.21 6.65
N TRP A 115 21.24 -7.61 7.25
CA TRP A 115 21.19 -6.20 7.56
C TRP A 115 21.38 -6.00 9.07
N GLU A 116 22.36 -5.20 9.45
CA GLU A 116 22.74 -4.95 10.84
C GLU A 116 22.73 -3.45 11.14
N ASP A 117 22.89 -3.06 12.40
CA ASP A 117 23.12 -1.69 12.86
C ASP A 117 22.38 -0.58 12.06
N LYS A 118 23.10 0.12 11.18
CA LYS A 118 22.63 1.30 10.46
C LYS A 118 21.57 0.95 9.41
N GLU A 119 21.72 -0.19 8.75
CA GLU A 119 20.78 -0.70 7.77
C GLU A 119 19.45 -1.02 8.45
N GLN A 120 19.47 -1.65 9.62
CA GLN A 120 18.25 -1.88 10.41
C GLN A 120 17.57 -0.57 10.83
N GLU A 121 18.35 0.40 11.31
CA GLU A 121 17.82 1.72 11.68
C GLU A 121 17.14 2.42 10.49
N LEU A 122 17.75 2.35 9.30
CA LEU A 122 17.16 2.92 8.09
C LEU A 122 15.85 2.21 7.70
N LEU A 123 15.82 0.88 7.77
CA LEU A 123 14.62 0.10 7.50
C LEU A 123 13.48 0.40 8.50
N ILE A 124 13.81 0.55 9.78
CA ILE A 124 12.86 0.99 10.81
C ILE A 124 12.30 2.36 10.46
N ASN A 125 13.16 3.32 10.14
CA ASN A 125 12.74 4.68 9.79
C ASN A 125 11.79 4.71 8.58
N ILE A 126 12.02 3.87 7.56
CA ILE A 126 11.15 3.77 6.39
C ILE A 126 9.79 3.18 6.77
N HIS A 127 9.80 2.09 7.52
CA HIS A 127 8.58 1.45 7.99
C HIS A 127 7.76 2.39 8.89
N GLU A 128 8.41 3.15 9.77
CA GLU A 128 7.74 4.17 10.59
C GLU A 128 7.16 5.29 9.73
N ARG A 129 7.88 5.77 8.71
CA ARG A 129 7.37 6.80 7.78
C ARG A 129 6.11 6.33 7.07
N LEU A 130 6.07 5.06 6.66
CA LEU A 130 4.89 4.46 6.04
C LEU A 130 3.69 4.47 7.02
N HIS A 131 3.90 4.07 8.27
CA HIS A 131 2.82 4.01 9.28
C HIS A 131 2.39 5.37 9.83
N LYS A 132 3.31 6.33 9.92
CA LYS A 132 3.04 7.71 10.37
C LYS A 132 2.44 8.58 9.25
N PHE A 133 2.34 8.06 8.02
CA PHE A 133 1.74 8.81 6.92
C PHE A 133 0.28 9.12 7.23
N MET A 134 0.00 10.39 7.55
CA MET A 134 -1.35 10.86 7.78
C MET A 134 -2.05 11.07 6.44
N VAL A 135 -3.15 10.36 6.24
CA VAL A 135 -4.08 10.67 5.14
C VAL A 135 -4.98 11.82 5.62
N PRO A 136 -4.97 12.99 4.97
CA PRO A 136 -5.89 14.06 5.33
C PRO A 136 -7.33 13.58 5.07
N VAL A 137 -8.15 13.60 6.12
CA VAL A 137 -9.57 13.23 6.04
C VAL A 137 -10.40 14.46 6.34
N ILE A 138 -11.26 14.83 5.39
CA ILE A 138 -12.30 15.83 5.61
C ILE A 138 -13.54 15.09 6.09
N SER A 139 -13.98 15.39 7.32
CA SER A 139 -15.22 14.86 7.88
C SER A 139 -16.33 15.86 7.60
N LEU A 140 -17.36 15.43 6.87
CA LEU A 140 -18.54 16.23 6.59
C LEU A 140 -19.72 15.73 7.41
N SER A 141 -20.55 16.66 7.90
CA SER A 141 -21.81 16.31 8.55
C SER A 141 -22.78 15.71 7.53
N PRO A 142 -23.66 14.76 7.90
CA PRO A 142 -24.69 14.24 7.00
C PRO A 142 -25.59 15.32 6.38
N GLU A 143 -25.70 16.47 7.02
CA GLU A 143 -26.51 17.63 6.61
C GLU A 143 -25.77 18.57 5.63
N THR A 144 -24.50 18.29 5.31
CA THR A 144 -23.71 19.11 4.38
C THR A 144 -24.33 19.06 2.99
N LYS A 145 -24.60 20.23 2.38
CA LYS A 145 -25.21 20.31 1.06
C LYS A 145 -24.20 19.95 -0.03
N GLU A 146 -24.67 19.38 -1.14
CA GLU A 146 -23.82 19.01 -2.29
C GLU A 146 -23.04 20.21 -2.85
N GLU A 147 -23.62 21.41 -2.84
CA GLU A 147 -22.98 22.67 -3.28
C GLU A 147 -21.78 23.05 -2.40
N ASP A 148 -21.91 22.88 -1.08
CA ASP A 148 -20.83 23.18 -0.13
C ASP A 148 -19.67 22.19 -0.28
N ILE A 149 -19.98 20.94 -0.64
CA ILE A 149 -18.98 19.93 -0.95
C ILE A 149 -18.17 20.35 -2.19
N VAL A 150 -18.84 20.77 -3.27
CA VAL A 150 -18.17 21.23 -4.51
C VAL A 150 -17.28 22.44 -4.26
N ASN A 151 -17.75 23.42 -3.48
CA ASN A 151 -16.96 24.61 -3.13
C ASN A 151 -15.67 24.28 -2.36
N ILE A 152 -15.71 23.27 -1.48
CA ILE A 152 -14.52 22.79 -0.78
C ILE A 152 -13.48 22.30 -1.79
N PHE A 153 -13.87 21.59 -2.85
CA PHE A 153 -12.94 21.09 -3.87
C PHE A 153 -12.36 22.18 -4.77
N GLU A 154 -13.15 23.18 -5.19
CA GLU A 154 -12.63 24.25 -6.06
C GLU A 154 -11.68 25.21 -5.33
N SER A 155 -11.69 25.19 -3.99
CA SER A 155 -10.84 26.02 -3.15
C SER A 155 -9.48 25.39 -2.81
N PHE A 156 -9.22 24.15 -3.26
CA PHE A 156 -7.96 23.42 -3.05
C PHE A 156 -7.11 23.32 -4.32
#